data_AF-A0A843HY55-F1
#
_entry.id   AF-A0A843HY55-F1
#
_cell.length_a   1.000
_cell.length_b   1.000
_cell.length_c   1.000
_cell.angle_alpha   90.00
_cell.angle_beta   90.00
_cell.angle_gamma   90.00
#
_symmetry.space_group_name_H-M   'P 1'
#
loop_
_entity.id
_entity.type
_entity.pdbx_description
1 polymer ?
#
loop_
_entity_poly.entity_id
_entity_poly.type
_entity_poly.pdbx_seq_one_letter_code
_entity_poly.pdbx_strand_id
1 'polypeptide(L)'
;MYWILATVLLAVAVAILAYLYGLYYLYDRTLKAYIPAKTLLDQWQALRRQLPNATVCMVEVRAVRSVEALDATPFLRAPDAFLRAADELRRLTLMHDLRAIAGLAGEDFYYSVALGNESFGGTIDWAKPLTLIKAVETISSASIEAEDLDGVEKALRDLTPFGFSLEGYLYGVLKRRGGAFVGQLGGVLTLYQDYPLRCLHYYLNKTFYPSISLTLYLKDNATEIYVFVPINIKK
;
A
#
# COMPACT_ATOMS: atom_id res chain seq x y z
N MET A 1 76.95 -32.66 -27.06
CA MET A 1 75.65 -32.67 -27.79
C MET A 1 74.46 -32.91 -26.85
N TYR A 2 74.49 -33.92 -25.97
CA TYR A 2 73.42 -34.21 -25.00
C TYR A 2 73.07 -33.07 -24.03
N TRP A 3 74.05 -32.30 -23.55
CA TRP A 3 73.83 -31.16 -22.66
C TRP A 3 73.03 -30.02 -23.31
N ILE A 4 73.17 -29.81 -24.62
CA ILE A 4 72.44 -28.77 -25.36
C ILE A 4 70.98 -29.19 -25.54
N LEU A 5 70.73 -30.48 -25.80
CA LEU A 5 69.39 -31.04 -25.88
C LEU A 5 68.64 -30.97 -24.54
N ALA A 6 69.34 -31.25 -23.43
CA ALA A 6 68.78 -31.16 -22.09
C ALA A 6 68.43 -29.70 -21.69
N THR A 7 69.29 -28.73 -22.01
CA THR A 7 69.02 -27.32 -21.70
C THR A 7 67.88 -26.75 -22.54
N VAL A 8 67.77 -27.14 -23.82
CA VAL A 8 66.64 -26.76 -24.67
C VAL A 8 65.32 -27.34 -24.15
N LEU A 9 65.29 -28.63 -23.78
CA LEU A 9 64.11 -29.26 -23.18
C LEU A 9 63.70 -28.60 -21.86
N LEU A 10 64.67 -28.26 -21.00
CA LEU A 10 64.41 -27.55 -19.75
C LEU A 10 63.84 -26.14 -20.02
N ALA A 11 64.44 -25.39 -20.96
CA ALA A 11 63.97 -24.05 -21.31
C ALA A 11 62.53 -24.06 -21.85
N VAL A 12 62.19 -25.04 -22.69
CA VAL A 12 60.83 -25.24 -23.20
C VAL A 12 59.87 -25.61 -22.06
N ALA A 13 60.26 -26.52 -21.15
CA ALA A 13 59.44 -26.90 -20.01
C ALA A 13 59.17 -25.71 -19.05
N VAL A 14 60.18 -24.88 -18.79
CA VAL A 14 60.04 -23.66 -17.97
C VAL A 14 59.15 -22.63 -18.66
N ALA A 15 59.27 -22.45 -19.97
CA ALA A 15 58.41 -21.54 -20.73
C ALA A 15 56.93 -21.98 -20.68
N ILE A 16 56.67 -23.29 -20.80
CA ILE A 16 55.32 -23.85 -20.67
C ILE A 16 54.76 -23.65 -19.26
N LEU A 17 55.57 -23.91 -18.22
CA LEU A 17 55.17 -23.68 -16.83
C LEU A 17 54.86 -22.21 -16.54
N ALA A 18 55.70 -21.29 -17.05
CA ALA A 18 55.47 -19.85 -16.91
C ALA A 18 54.18 -19.41 -17.61
N TYR A 19 53.90 -19.95 -18.80
CA TYR A 19 52.66 -19.68 -19.54
C TYR A 19 51.42 -20.20 -18.81
N LEU A 20 51.46 -21.45 -18.33
CA LEU A 20 50.37 -22.05 -17.55
C LEU A 20 50.11 -21.30 -16.24
N TYR A 21 51.18 -20.86 -15.56
CA TYR A 21 51.07 -20.05 -14.35
C TYR A 21 50.45 -18.67 -14.64
N GLY A 22 50.83 -18.03 -15.75
CA GLY A 22 50.21 -16.79 -16.21
C GLY A 22 48.72 -16.93 -16.51
N LEU A 23 48.34 -18.02 -17.18
CA LEU A 23 46.93 -18.36 -17.44
C LEU A 23 46.14 -18.61 -16.15
N TYR A 24 46.70 -19.39 -15.23
CA TYR A 24 46.08 -19.65 -13.92
C TYR A 24 45.87 -18.33 -13.14
N TYR A 25 46.88 -17.46 -13.10
CA TYR A 25 46.81 -16.19 -12.41
C TYR A 25 45.76 -15.24 -13.02
N LEU A 26 45.68 -15.18 -14.35
CA LEU A 26 44.66 -14.40 -15.06
C LEU A 26 43.26 -14.99 -14.82
N TYR A 27 43.11 -16.31 -14.87
CA TYR A 27 41.85 -16.99 -14.66
C TYR A 27 41.35 -16.82 -13.22
N ASP A 28 42.20 -17.05 -12.21
CA ASP A 28 41.87 -16.84 -10.80
C ASP A 28 41.48 -15.38 -10.52
N ARG A 29 42.22 -14.41 -11.07
CA ARG A 29 41.93 -12.99 -10.88
C ARG A 29 40.62 -12.56 -11.55
N THR A 30 40.34 -13.07 -12.75
CA THR A 30 39.06 -12.81 -13.45
C THR A 30 37.89 -13.48 -12.76
N LEU A 31 38.04 -14.72 -12.28
CA LEU A 31 36.99 -15.42 -11.53
C LEU A 31 36.67 -14.69 -10.22
N LYS A 32 37.69 -14.24 -9.48
CA LYS A 32 37.55 -13.49 -8.23
C LYS A 32 36.82 -12.15 -8.40
N ALA A 33 37.00 -11.49 -9.55
CA ALA A 33 36.27 -10.26 -9.88
C ALA A 33 34.85 -10.55 -10.41
N TYR A 34 34.68 -11.63 -11.16
CA TYR A 34 33.41 -11.99 -11.81
C TYR A 34 32.35 -12.48 -10.82
N ILE A 35 32.72 -13.34 -9.86
CA ILE A 35 31.78 -13.92 -8.89
C ILE A 35 30.99 -12.84 -8.12
N PRO A 36 31.60 -11.82 -7.48
CA PRO A 36 30.84 -10.81 -6.75
C PRO A 36 29.99 -9.94 -7.67
N ALA A 37 30.49 -9.59 -8.86
CA ALA A 37 29.74 -8.80 -9.84
C ALA A 37 28.51 -9.54 -10.37
N LYS A 38 28.64 -10.83 -10.69
CA LYS A 38 27.51 -11.69 -11.08
C LYS A 38 26.51 -11.82 -9.94
N THR A 39 26.98 -12.10 -8.72
CA THR A 39 26.13 -12.25 -7.54
C THR A 39 25.35 -10.97 -7.24
N LEU A 40 25.98 -9.79 -7.37
CA LEU A 40 25.32 -8.50 -7.22
C LEU A 40 24.23 -8.29 -8.28
N LEU A 41 24.52 -8.62 -9.54
CA LEU A 41 23.54 -8.52 -10.62
C LEU A 41 22.35 -9.46 -10.40
N ASP A 42 22.60 -10.70 -9.99
CA ASP A 42 21.56 -11.67 -9.69
C ASP A 42 20.68 -11.20 -8.51
N GLN A 43 21.29 -10.65 -7.46
CA GLN A 43 20.58 -10.03 -6.32
C GLN A 43 19.71 -8.85 -6.76
N TRP A 44 20.24 -7.97 -7.62
CA TRP A 44 19.51 -6.83 -8.15
C TRP A 44 18.32 -7.26 -9.02
N GLN A 45 18.51 -8.25 -9.88
CA GLN A 45 17.43 -8.79 -10.70
C GLN A 45 16.35 -9.46 -9.85
N ALA A 46 16.74 -10.21 -8.82
CA ALA A 46 15.79 -10.81 -7.88
C ALA A 46 14.99 -9.73 -7.14
N LEU A 47 15.66 -8.68 -6.66
CA LEU A 47 15.01 -7.54 -6.02
C LEU A 47 13.99 -6.89 -6.97
N ARG A 48 14.39 -6.54 -8.20
CA ARG A 48 13.49 -5.92 -9.19
C ARG A 48 12.25 -6.76 -9.49
N ARG A 49 12.37 -8.09 -9.49
CA ARG A 49 11.22 -8.99 -9.73
C ARG A 49 10.26 -9.04 -8.53
N GLN A 50 10.78 -9.02 -7.31
CA GLN A 50 9.97 -9.18 -6.10
C GLN A 50 9.43 -7.86 -5.54
N LEU A 51 10.17 -6.76 -5.73
CA LEU A 51 9.88 -5.47 -5.13
C LEU A 51 8.46 -4.95 -5.42
N PRO A 52 7.90 -5.04 -6.65
CA PRO A 52 6.54 -4.56 -6.90
C PRO A 52 5.52 -5.25 -6.00
N ASN A 53 5.52 -6.58 -5.99
CA ASN A 53 4.57 -7.36 -5.21
C ASN A 53 4.79 -7.16 -3.70
N ALA A 54 6.05 -7.23 -3.24
CA ALA A 54 6.36 -7.03 -1.82
C ALA A 54 5.93 -5.64 -1.32
N THR A 55 6.15 -4.60 -2.12
CA THR A 55 5.78 -3.23 -1.76
C THR A 55 4.27 -3.05 -1.75
N VAL A 56 3.58 -3.57 -2.77
CA VAL A 56 2.11 -3.58 -2.83
C VAL A 56 1.52 -4.25 -1.60
N CYS A 57 1.93 -5.48 -1.29
CA CYS A 57 1.42 -6.21 -0.13
C CYS A 57 1.69 -5.45 1.18
N MET A 58 2.88 -4.88 1.34
CA MET A 58 3.26 -4.15 2.55
C MET A 58 2.42 -2.89 2.77
N VAL A 59 2.12 -2.14 1.71
CA VAL A 59 1.24 -0.96 1.77
C VAL A 59 -0.21 -1.38 2.04
N GLU A 60 -0.72 -2.41 1.36
CA GLU A 60 -2.09 -2.89 1.52
C GLU A 60 -2.36 -3.42 2.94
N VAL A 61 -1.44 -4.21 3.49
CA VAL A 61 -1.55 -4.70 4.88
C VAL A 61 -1.58 -3.54 5.88
N ARG A 62 -0.84 -2.47 5.63
CA ARG A 62 -0.85 -1.27 6.47
C ARG A 62 -2.14 -0.48 6.32
N ALA A 63 -2.66 -0.35 5.10
CA ALA A 63 -3.94 0.31 4.83
C ALA A 63 -5.08 -0.41 5.57
N VAL A 64 -5.10 -1.73 5.54
CA VAL A 64 -6.09 -2.55 6.25
C VAL A 64 -6.00 -2.34 7.75
N ARG A 65 -4.80 -2.47 8.33
CA ARG A 65 -4.61 -2.22 9.77
C ARG A 65 -5.07 -0.83 10.19
N SER A 66 -4.84 0.16 9.33
CA SER A 66 -5.29 1.53 9.55
C SER A 66 -6.82 1.63 9.59
N VAL A 67 -7.51 1.00 8.63
CA VAL A 67 -8.97 1.01 8.58
C VAL A 67 -9.60 0.20 9.71
N GLU A 68 -9.05 -0.96 10.03
CA GLU A 68 -9.50 -1.80 11.15
C GLU A 68 -9.42 -1.05 12.48
N ALA A 69 -8.30 -0.38 12.73
CA ALA A 69 -8.07 0.38 13.96
C ALA A 69 -8.72 1.77 13.96
N LEU A 70 -9.23 2.26 12.82
CA LEU A 70 -9.58 3.67 12.60
C LEU A 70 -8.41 4.61 13.00
N ASP A 71 -7.19 4.23 12.62
CA ASP A 71 -5.96 4.96 12.92
C ASP A 71 -5.13 5.10 11.63
N ALA A 72 -4.80 6.32 11.24
CA ALA A 72 -3.98 6.61 10.07
C ALA A 72 -2.51 6.16 10.23
N THR A 73 -2.04 5.99 11.46
CA THR A 73 -0.62 5.81 11.80
C THR A 73 0.06 4.62 11.11
N PRO A 74 -0.52 3.41 11.05
CA PRO A 74 0.07 2.27 10.34
C PRO A 74 0.39 2.56 8.87
N PHE A 75 -0.53 3.21 8.16
CA PHE A 75 -0.37 3.61 6.76
C PHE A 75 0.63 4.76 6.59
N LEU A 76 0.53 5.81 7.41
CA LEU A 76 1.47 6.94 7.37
C LEU A 76 2.93 6.53 7.61
N ARG A 77 3.16 5.42 8.32
CA ARG A 77 4.50 4.82 8.55
C ARG A 77 4.98 3.88 7.43
N ALA A 78 4.22 3.72 6.34
CA ALA A 78 4.63 2.86 5.22
C ALA A 78 5.97 3.30 4.59
N PRO A 79 6.24 4.60 4.35
CA PRO A 79 7.53 5.03 3.78
C PRO A 79 8.71 4.65 4.68
N ASP A 80 8.62 4.91 5.97
CA ASP A 80 9.67 4.54 6.94
C ASP A 80 9.88 3.04 7.04
N ALA A 81 8.83 2.24 6.86
CA ALA A 81 8.94 0.79 6.83
C ALA A 81 9.67 0.31 5.57
N PHE A 82 9.36 0.91 4.42
CA PHE A 82 10.04 0.63 3.16
C PHE A 82 11.52 0.99 3.23
N LEU A 83 11.85 2.19 3.72
CA LEU A 83 13.24 2.64 3.86
C LEU A 83 14.04 1.75 4.81
N ARG A 84 13.44 1.35 5.94
CA ARG A 84 14.09 0.39 6.86
C ARG A 84 14.34 -0.97 6.21
N ALA A 85 13.39 -1.48 5.44
CA ALA A 85 13.58 -2.74 4.72
C ALA A 85 14.70 -2.63 3.66
N ALA A 86 14.79 -1.50 2.95
CA ALA A 86 15.87 -1.23 2.01
C ALA A 86 17.24 -1.11 2.71
N ASP A 87 17.29 -0.47 3.87
CA ASP A 87 18.51 -0.38 4.70
C ASP A 87 18.95 -1.75 5.20
N GLU A 88 18.01 -2.63 5.56
CA GLU A 88 18.30 -4.00 5.95
C GLU A 88 18.84 -4.82 4.78
N LEU A 89 18.24 -4.70 3.58
CA LEU A 89 18.76 -5.31 2.35
C LEU A 89 20.19 -4.85 2.05
N ARG A 90 20.48 -3.56 2.21
CA ARG A 90 21.82 -2.99 2.03
C ARG A 90 22.87 -3.60 2.98
N ARG A 91 22.45 -3.95 4.21
CA ARG A 91 23.33 -4.54 5.23
C ARG A 91 23.54 -6.04 5.05
N LEU A 92 22.53 -6.76 4.57
CA LEU A 92 22.54 -8.22 4.48
C LEU A 92 23.01 -8.76 3.12
N THR A 93 23.16 -7.89 2.11
CA THR A 93 23.51 -8.27 0.74
C THR A 93 24.75 -7.54 0.24
N LEU A 94 25.20 -7.84 -0.99
CA LEU A 94 26.31 -7.14 -1.64
C LEU A 94 25.90 -5.76 -2.20
N MET A 95 24.63 -5.37 -2.05
CA MET A 95 24.08 -4.13 -2.59
C MET A 95 24.37 -2.92 -1.67
N HIS A 96 25.63 -2.69 -1.31
CA HIS A 96 26.03 -1.61 -0.39
C HIS A 96 25.69 -0.20 -0.91
N ASP A 97 25.64 -0.03 -2.24
CA ASP A 97 25.30 1.24 -2.89
C ASP A 97 23.80 1.38 -3.21
N LEU A 98 22.96 0.49 -2.66
CA LEU A 98 21.51 0.60 -2.81
C LEU A 98 21.00 1.88 -2.15
N ARG A 99 20.35 2.73 -2.94
CA ARG A 99 19.66 3.93 -2.50
C ARG A 99 18.17 3.71 -2.64
N ALA A 100 17.40 4.09 -1.63
CA ALA A 100 15.94 3.99 -1.64
C ALA A 100 15.32 5.32 -1.24
N ILE A 101 14.20 5.65 -1.89
CA ILE A 101 13.32 6.74 -1.52
C ILE A 101 11.88 6.22 -1.49
N ALA A 102 11.09 6.72 -0.56
CA ALA A 102 9.66 6.47 -0.50
C ALA A 102 8.97 7.65 0.16
N GLY A 103 7.68 7.84 -0.16
CA GLY A 103 6.89 8.88 0.46
C GLY A 103 5.41 8.74 0.12
N LEU A 104 4.64 9.69 0.66
CA LEU A 104 3.21 9.81 0.42
C LEU A 104 2.92 11.17 -0.22
N ALA A 105 2.14 11.16 -1.29
CA ALA A 105 1.52 12.35 -1.86
C ALA A 105 0.00 12.25 -1.61
N GLY A 106 -0.46 12.81 -0.49
CA GLY A 106 -1.80 12.50 0.02
C GLY A 106 -1.87 11.03 0.44
N GLU A 107 -2.62 10.23 -0.31
CA GLU A 107 -2.75 8.78 -0.10
C GLU A 107 -1.94 7.95 -1.11
N ASP A 108 -1.29 8.58 -2.07
CA ASP A 108 -0.52 7.87 -3.08
C ASP A 108 0.87 7.57 -2.54
N PHE A 109 1.18 6.27 -2.42
CA PHE A 109 2.48 5.81 -1.97
C PHE A 109 3.41 5.66 -3.17
N TYR A 110 4.50 6.43 -3.21
CA TYR A 110 5.53 6.31 -4.23
C TYR A 110 6.82 5.76 -3.64
N TYR A 111 7.56 5.00 -4.44
CA TYR A 111 8.86 4.47 -4.06
C TYR A 111 9.79 4.38 -5.26
N SER A 112 11.09 4.44 -4.99
CA SER A 112 12.14 4.17 -5.96
C SER A 112 13.36 3.60 -5.26
N VAL A 113 13.99 2.62 -5.89
CA VAL A 113 15.27 2.04 -5.50
C VAL A 113 16.25 2.21 -6.64
N ALA A 114 17.51 2.48 -6.32
CA ALA A 114 18.58 2.65 -7.29
C ALA A 114 19.85 1.93 -6.85
N LEU A 115 20.48 1.24 -7.79
CA LEU A 115 21.79 0.61 -7.61
C LEU A 115 22.71 1.11 -8.74
N GLY A 116 23.66 1.97 -8.39
CA GLY A 116 24.47 2.69 -9.36
C GLY A 116 23.62 3.58 -10.28
N ASN A 117 23.64 3.28 -11.58
CA ASN A 117 22.90 4.01 -12.63
C ASN A 117 21.53 3.39 -12.95
N GLU A 118 21.22 2.20 -12.44
CA GLU A 118 19.91 1.58 -12.63
C GLU A 118 18.97 1.98 -11.51
N SER A 119 17.75 2.35 -11.88
CA SER A 119 16.68 2.63 -10.93
C SER A 119 15.40 1.88 -11.30
N PHE A 120 14.59 1.61 -10.28
CA PHE A 120 13.29 0.99 -10.42
C PHE A 120 12.35 1.56 -9.35
N GLY A 121 11.13 1.88 -9.73
CA GLY A 121 10.17 2.47 -8.81
C GLY A 121 8.74 2.28 -9.28
N GLY A 122 7.81 2.75 -8.47
CA GLY A 122 6.39 2.70 -8.78
C GLY A 122 5.56 3.53 -7.81
N THR A 123 4.27 3.57 -8.11
CA THR A 123 3.26 4.26 -7.31
C THR A 123 2.11 3.31 -7.02
N ILE A 124 1.59 3.38 -5.80
CA ILE A 124 0.41 2.68 -5.32
C ILE A 124 -0.62 3.75 -5.01
N ASP A 125 -1.57 3.91 -5.92
CA ASP A 125 -2.59 4.96 -5.92
C ASP A 125 -4.01 4.41 -5.66
N TRP A 126 -4.17 3.10 -5.53
CA TRP A 126 -5.48 2.47 -5.37
C TRP A 126 -5.89 2.24 -3.91
N ALA A 127 -4.97 2.20 -2.96
CA ALA A 127 -5.32 1.99 -1.54
C ALA A 127 -5.59 3.34 -0.88
N LYS A 128 -6.84 3.61 -0.49
CA LYS A 128 -7.29 4.91 0.05
C LYS A 128 -7.79 4.84 1.51
N PRO A 129 -6.95 4.43 2.48
CA PRO A 129 -7.38 4.22 3.86
C PRO A 129 -7.70 5.52 4.62
N LEU A 130 -7.02 6.63 4.36
CA LEU A 130 -7.28 7.92 5.01
C LEU A 130 -8.62 8.50 4.56
N THR A 131 -8.94 8.41 3.27
CA THR A 131 -10.25 8.82 2.75
C THR A 131 -11.35 7.98 3.38
N LEU A 132 -11.16 6.66 3.50
CA LEU A 132 -12.12 5.78 4.15
C LEU A 132 -12.31 6.15 5.63
N ILE A 133 -11.22 6.27 6.41
CA ILE A 133 -11.29 6.61 7.84
C ILE A 133 -12.01 7.95 8.04
N LYS A 134 -11.62 8.98 7.28
CA LYS A 134 -12.25 10.31 7.36
C LYS A 134 -13.73 10.27 7.00
N ALA A 135 -14.10 9.50 5.97
CA ALA A 135 -15.50 9.34 5.58
C ALA A 135 -16.31 8.63 6.67
N VAL A 136 -15.75 7.58 7.30
CA VAL A 136 -16.38 6.91 8.45
C VAL A 136 -16.61 7.90 9.59
N GLU A 137 -15.60 8.68 9.98
CA GLU A 137 -15.74 9.70 11.03
C GLU A 137 -16.82 10.74 10.68
N THR A 138 -16.78 11.24 9.44
CA THR A 138 -17.72 12.28 8.97
C THR A 138 -19.15 11.77 8.94
N ILE A 139 -19.39 10.56 8.42
CA ILE A 139 -20.71 9.94 8.33
C ILE A 139 -21.22 9.56 9.72
N SER A 140 -20.34 9.08 10.60
CA SER A 140 -20.72 8.60 11.95
C SER A 140 -21.37 9.66 12.81
N SER A 141 -21.00 10.93 12.64
CA SER A 141 -21.54 12.06 13.40
C SER A 141 -22.21 13.11 12.52
N ALA A 142 -22.71 12.71 11.34
CA ALA A 142 -23.35 13.64 10.43
C ALA A 142 -24.61 14.27 11.06
N SER A 143 -24.87 15.53 10.70
CA SER A 143 -26.13 16.21 10.97
C SER A 143 -26.82 16.46 9.65
N ILE A 144 -28.01 15.89 9.48
CA ILE A 144 -28.77 15.91 8.23
C ILE A 144 -30.07 16.67 8.46
N GLU A 145 -30.32 17.63 7.59
CA GLU A 145 -31.62 18.29 7.46
C GLU A 145 -32.23 17.85 6.13
N ALA A 146 -33.44 17.32 6.16
CA ALA A 146 -34.11 16.81 4.97
C ALA A 146 -35.60 17.15 4.99
N GLU A 147 -36.17 17.36 3.80
CA GLU A 147 -37.61 17.58 3.63
C GLU A 147 -38.38 16.24 3.58
N ASP A 148 -37.70 15.17 3.15
CA ASP A 148 -38.21 13.81 3.03
C ASP A 148 -37.11 12.78 3.37
N LEU A 149 -37.46 11.49 3.29
CA LEU A 149 -36.50 10.41 3.55
C LEU A 149 -35.45 10.26 2.43
N ASP A 150 -35.78 10.64 1.20
CA ASP A 150 -34.87 10.59 0.05
C ASP A 150 -33.71 11.59 0.23
N GLY A 151 -33.98 12.73 0.87
CA GLY A 151 -32.98 13.72 1.26
C GLY A 151 -31.91 13.17 2.20
N VAL A 152 -32.24 12.16 3.01
CA VAL A 152 -31.27 11.49 3.90
C VAL A 152 -30.27 10.68 3.08
N GLU A 153 -30.75 9.89 2.11
CA GLU A 153 -29.87 9.12 1.23
C GLU A 153 -29.00 10.05 0.38
N LYS A 154 -29.57 11.14 -0.14
CA LYS A 154 -28.83 12.16 -0.90
C LYS A 154 -27.72 12.80 -0.06
N ALA A 155 -28.01 13.20 1.16
CA ALA A 155 -27.01 13.78 2.06
C ALA A 155 -25.87 12.79 2.35
N LEU A 156 -26.18 11.51 2.59
CA LEU A 156 -25.17 10.47 2.79
C LEU A 156 -24.34 10.21 1.52
N ARG A 157 -24.95 10.31 0.34
CA ARG A 157 -24.27 10.18 -0.96
C ARG A 157 -23.28 11.30 -1.20
N ASP A 158 -23.59 12.50 -0.74
CA ASP A 158 -22.70 13.66 -0.83
C ASP A 158 -21.50 13.49 0.12
N LEU A 159 -21.71 12.90 1.30
CA LEU A 159 -20.64 12.57 2.26
C LEU A 159 -19.80 11.34 1.86
N THR A 160 -20.32 10.49 0.97
CA THR A 160 -19.58 9.32 0.48
C THR A 160 -18.54 9.76 -0.57
N PRO A 161 -17.25 9.42 -0.41
CA PRO A 161 -16.21 9.77 -1.39
C PRO A 161 -16.36 9.01 -2.71
N PHE A 162 -15.79 9.54 -3.80
CA PHE A 162 -15.78 8.87 -5.12
C PHE A 162 -14.94 7.58 -5.08
N GLY A 163 -15.42 6.52 -5.74
CA GLY A 163 -14.77 5.20 -5.73
C GLY A 163 -15.02 4.41 -4.46
N PHE A 164 -16.05 4.79 -3.70
CA PHE A 164 -16.52 4.09 -2.51
C PHE A 164 -18.03 3.89 -2.59
N SER A 165 -18.47 2.83 -1.94
CA SER A 165 -19.87 2.49 -1.77
C SER A 165 -20.22 2.38 -0.29
N LEU A 166 -21.42 2.82 0.06
CA LEU A 166 -21.96 2.80 1.41
C LEU A 166 -23.23 1.95 1.41
N GLU A 167 -23.25 0.91 2.24
CA GLU A 167 -24.38 -0.01 2.35
C GLU A 167 -24.78 -0.22 3.82
N GLY A 168 -26.06 -0.51 4.06
CA GLY A 168 -26.56 -0.88 5.38
C GLY A 168 -27.94 -0.33 5.65
N TYR A 169 -28.19 0.10 6.88
CA TYR A 169 -29.47 0.67 7.28
C TYR A 169 -29.33 1.61 8.46
N LEU A 170 -30.23 2.59 8.50
CA LEU A 170 -30.40 3.53 9.59
C LEU A 170 -31.81 3.39 10.15
N TYR A 171 -31.95 3.52 11.47
CA TYR A 171 -33.24 3.52 12.13
C TYR A 171 -33.22 4.38 13.39
N GLY A 172 -34.39 4.86 13.77
CA GLY A 172 -34.55 5.67 14.98
C GLY A 172 -35.95 6.21 15.17
N VAL A 173 -36.16 6.86 16.30
CA VAL A 173 -37.42 7.55 16.61
C VAL A 173 -37.16 9.04 16.61
N LEU A 174 -37.89 9.76 15.77
CA LEU A 174 -37.85 11.22 15.72
C LEU A 174 -39.06 11.78 16.45
N LYS A 175 -38.83 12.76 17.32
CA LYS A 175 -39.89 13.40 18.10
C LYS A 175 -40.21 14.76 17.50
N ARG A 176 -41.50 15.10 17.48
CA ARG A 176 -41.94 16.39 16.97
C ARG A 176 -41.41 17.51 17.88
N ARG A 177 -40.71 18.47 17.27
CA ARG A 177 -40.25 19.71 17.90
C ARG A 177 -40.56 20.87 16.98
N GLY A 178 -41.64 21.59 17.27
CA GLY A 178 -42.15 22.64 16.40
C GLY A 178 -42.66 22.09 15.06
N GLY A 179 -42.18 22.66 13.95
CA GLY A 179 -42.55 22.28 12.59
C GLY A 179 -41.77 21.09 12.00
N ALA A 180 -40.93 20.41 12.79
CA ALA A 180 -40.07 19.33 12.31
C ALA A 180 -40.04 18.14 13.28
N PHE A 181 -39.60 16.99 12.79
CA PHE A 181 -39.27 15.80 13.57
C PHE A 181 -37.77 15.75 13.78
N VAL A 182 -37.33 15.69 15.04
CA VAL A 182 -35.91 15.73 15.42
C VAL A 182 -35.56 14.51 16.26
N GLY A 183 -34.43 13.89 15.97
CA GLY A 183 -33.93 12.76 16.73
C GLY A 183 -32.58 12.29 16.24
N GLN A 184 -32.18 11.11 16.71
CA GLN A 184 -30.96 10.45 16.27
C GLN A 184 -31.30 9.15 15.55
N LEU A 185 -30.62 8.92 14.43
CA LEU A 185 -30.63 7.64 13.73
C LEU A 185 -29.36 6.87 14.10
N GLY A 186 -29.57 5.66 14.61
CA GLY A 186 -28.53 4.65 14.75
C GLY A 186 -28.62 3.64 13.62
N GLY A 187 -27.76 2.63 13.62
CA GLY A 187 -27.82 1.57 12.62
C GLY A 187 -26.49 0.87 12.41
N VAL A 188 -26.38 0.21 11.27
CA VAL A 188 -25.15 -0.43 10.82
C VAL A 188 -24.90 0.01 9.40
N LEU A 189 -23.75 0.64 9.17
CA LEU A 189 -23.28 1.03 7.85
C LEU A 189 -21.94 0.36 7.58
N THR A 190 -21.72 -0.02 6.33
CA THR A 190 -20.46 -0.51 5.83
C THR A 190 -20.03 0.37 4.66
N LEU A 191 -18.87 1.01 4.82
CA LEU A 191 -18.21 1.74 3.75
C LEU A 191 -17.13 0.83 3.17
N TYR A 192 -17.12 0.63 1.86
CA TYR A 192 -16.08 -0.13 1.18
C TYR A 192 -15.61 0.58 -0.08
N GLN A 193 -14.33 0.40 -0.38
CA GLN A 193 -13.72 0.90 -1.61
C GLN A 193 -14.14 0.01 -2.78
N ASP A 194 -14.47 0.59 -3.94
CA ASP A 194 -15.00 -0.15 -5.09
C ASP A 194 -13.96 -1.00 -5.82
N TYR A 195 -12.67 -0.69 -5.62
CA TYR A 195 -11.56 -1.41 -6.22
C TYR A 195 -10.92 -2.36 -5.21
N PRO A 196 -10.74 -3.64 -5.56
CA PRO A 196 -10.09 -4.59 -4.65
C PRO A 196 -8.60 -4.29 -4.52
N LEU A 197 -8.06 -4.65 -3.36
CA LEU A 197 -6.64 -4.69 -3.09
C LEU A 197 -5.96 -5.73 -4.01
N ARG A 198 -4.82 -5.38 -4.60
CA ARG A 198 -4.15 -6.18 -5.64
C ARG A 198 -3.38 -7.38 -5.10
N CYS A 199 -2.79 -7.26 -3.92
CA CYS A 199 -2.09 -8.37 -3.26
C CYS A 199 -3.05 -9.18 -2.37
N LEU A 200 -3.93 -8.50 -1.63
CA LEU A 200 -4.80 -9.18 -0.67
C LEU A 200 -6.11 -9.72 -1.28
N HIS A 201 -6.49 -9.27 -2.48
CA HIS A 201 -7.67 -9.74 -3.22
C HIS A 201 -9.02 -9.53 -2.53
N TYR A 202 -9.13 -8.58 -1.59
CA TYR A 202 -10.39 -8.16 -0.99
C TYR A 202 -10.56 -6.64 -0.99
N TYR A 203 -11.76 -6.17 -0.71
CA TYR A 203 -12.09 -4.75 -0.67
C TYR A 203 -11.74 -4.13 0.67
N LEU A 204 -11.05 -2.99 0.65
CA LEU A 204 -10.83 -2.21 1.85
C LEU A 204 -12.19 -1.71 2.37
N ASN A 205 -12.60 -2.16 3.55
CA ASN A 205 -13.91 -1.86 4.09
C ASN A 205 -13.90 -1.60 5.60
N LYS A 206 -14.96 -0.93 6.07
CA LYS A 206 -15.24 -0.73 7.48
C LYS A 206 -16.72 -0.75 7.75
N THR A 207 -17.14 -1.63 8.65
CA THR A 207 -18.46 -1.58 9.27
C THR A 207 -18.40 -0.73 10.54
N PHE A 208 -19.37 0.16 10.71
CA PHE A 208 -19.46 1.09 11.84
C PHE A 208 -20.92 1.35 12.23
N TYR A 209 -21.10 1.87 13.45
CA TYR A 209 -22.40 2.16 14.06
C TYR A 209 -22.55 3.67 14.22
N PRO A 210 -23.17 4.36 13.24
CA PRO A 210 -23.28 5.81 13.27
C PRO A 210 -24.30 6.28 14.32
N SER A 211 -24.19 7.55 14.70
CA SER A 211 -25.18 8.29 15.49
C SER A 211 -25.46 9.61 14.78
N ILE A 212 -26.34 9.57 13.78
CA ILE A 212 -26.65 10.70 12.90
C ILE A 212 -27.76 11.54 13.51
N SER A 213 -27.56 12.85 13.61
CA SER A 213 -28.65 13.77 13.99
C SER A 213 -29.51 14.05 12.76
N LEU A 214 -30.82 13.86 12.88
CA LEU A 214 -31.75 14.10 11.78
C LEU A 214 -32.82 15.10 12.19
N THR A 215 -33.00 16.13 11.34
CA THR A 215 -34.15 17.05 11.36
C THR A 215 -34.93 16.84 10.07
N LEU A 216 -36.18 16.40 10.20
CA LEU A 216 -37.03 16.01 9.09
C LEU A 216 -38.31 16.87 9.03
N TYR A 217 -38.52 17.57 7.92
CA TYR A 217 -39.64 18.50 7.73
C TYR A 217 -40.86 17.82 7.07
N LEU A 218 -41.46 16.86 7.76
CA LEU A 218 -42.66 16.17 7.30
C LEU A 218 -43.95 16.89 7.75
N LYS A 219 -44.92 16.99 6.83
CA LYS A 219 -46.29 17.40 7.16
C LYS A 219 -47.06 16.21 7.73
N ASP A 220 -46.83 15.92 9.01
CA ASP A 220 -47.55 14.90 9.77
C ASP A 220 -48.05 15.48 11.12
N ASN A 221 -49.17 14.95 11.61
CA ASN A 221 -49.74 15.30 12.90
C ASN A 221 -49.26 14.42 14.07
N ALA A 222 -48.50 13.36 13.79
CA ALA A 222 -47.92 12.49 14.81
C ALA A 222 -47.03 13.24 15.81
N THR A 223 -46.95 12.74 17.04
CA THR A 223 -46.05 13.25 18.09
C THR A 223 -44.62 12.70 17.95
N GLU A 224 -44.50 11.50 17.38
CA GLU A 224 -43.26 10.83 17.05
C GLU A 224 -43.43 9.99 15.79
N ILE A 225 -42.34 9.76 15.07
CA ILE A 225 -42.29 8.88 13.91
C ILE A 225 -41.13 7.91 14.04
N TYR A 226 -41.35 6.69 13.55
CA TYR A 226 -40.34 5.64 13.45
C TYR A 226 -39.77 5.67 12.05
N VAL A 227 -38.45 5.84 11.95
CA VAL A 227 -37.75 5.94 10.69
C VAL A 227 -36.92 4.68 10.51
N PHE A 228 -37.00 4.10 9.32
CA PHE A 228 -36.11 3.05 8.84
C PHE A 228 -35.72 3.40 7.41
N VAL A 229 -34.41 3.56 7.17
CA VAL A 229 -33.86 3.94 5.86
C VAL A 229 -32.84 2.88 5.47
N PRO A 230 -33.13 2.01 4.49
CA PRO A 230 -32.11 1.17 3.88
C PRO A 230 -31.15 2.06 3.07
N ILE A 231 -29.86 1.83 3.20
CA ILE A 231 -28.82 2.60 2.52
C ILE A 231 -28.13 1.69 1.52
N ASN A 232 -28.12 2.10 0.25
CA ASN A 232 -27.33 1.48 -0.80
C ASN A 232 -26.87 2.57 -1.78
N ILE A 233 -25.65 3.05 -1.56
CA ILE A 233 -25.06 4.17 -2.29
C ILE A 233 -23.82 3.68 -3.00
N LYS A 234 -23.72 3.99 -4.29
CA LYS A 234 -22.56 3.72 -5.15
C LYS A 234 -22.17 5.00 -5.88
N LYS A 235 -20.87 5.33 -5.92
CA LYS A 235 -20.38 6.61 -6.43
C LYS A 235 -19.12 6.51 -7.27
#